data_AF-A0A511MY38-F1
#
_entry.id   AF-A0A511MY38-F1
#
_cell.length_a   1.000
_cell.length_b   1.000
_cell.length_c   1.000
_cell.angle_alpha   90.00
_cell.angle_beta   90.00
_cell.angle_gamma   90.00
#
_symmetry.space_group_name_H-M   'P 1'
#
loop_
_entity.id
_entity.type
_entity.pdbx_description
1 polymer ?
#
loop_
_entity_poly.entity_id
_entity_poly.type
_entity_poly.pdbx_seq_one_letter_code
_entity_poly.pdbx_strand_id
1 'polypeptide(L)'
;MNISDLLGLLSLFVLVLLNGYFVASEFALVSVRRTRIEQLVDEGVRAAKDVKMALQQLDLYIAATQLGITMASLAIGFVAEPAIEHLLHPWLEKAQISESSVKAISFGVAFAISTTLHIVFGELAPKTIALQLTEQTALAVTKPLIIFTTVFRPVIYGMNWLGNKVVSLMGLKPASGHHSLYSEEEIRMILDTSSEAGMFEEQEREFLENVFEFDAITVKTIMTHRTEIIAMPEDAPLRDLIEYRREHGYSRVPVFSGTLDNVTGIVHTADTLLHLEHLDTMTLSDLKRPVYFVPESMKVRDLFNSLKTQKTHMAIVVDEFGGTAGLVTLEDAIEELVGDIYDETDEEEDSIQILDNNTYLVDGGVHMNEIESLLEQEIDNSDESEYETVAGFLFSRLGHIPKAGESVRANNWIFEVIDANERAIKQVSIYPHQETTEEEA
;
A
#
# COMPACT_ATOMS: atom_id res chain seq x y z
N MET A 1 -44.81 -32.67 -38.72
CA MET A 1 -43.47 -32.07 -38.59
C MET A 1 -42.56 -32.87 -39.48
N ASN A 2 -42.10 -32.29 -40.58
CA ASN A 2 -41.19 -32.93 -41.50
C ASN A 2 -39.79 -32.99 -40.86
N ILE A 3 -38.93 -33.89 -41.35
CA ILE A 3 -37.54 -34.02 -40.86
C ILE A 3 -36.77 -32.69 -41.02
N SER A 4 -37.08 -31.93 -42.06
CA SER A 4 -36.58 -30.57 -42.30
C SER A 4 -36.85 -29.60 -41.16
N ASP A 5 -38.05 -29.67 -40.57
CA ASP A 5 -38.51 -28.71 -39.57
C ASP A 5 -37.83 -28.98 -38.23
N LEU A 6 -37.69 -30.27 -37.90
CA LEU A 6 -36.94 -30.71 -36.73
C LEU A 6 -35.47 -30.30 -36.83
N LEU A 7 -34.87 -30.45 -38.02
CA LEU A 7 -33.49 -30.02 -38.27
C LEU A 7 -33.33 -28.50 -38.16
N GLY A 8 -34.29 -27.71 -38.65
CA GLY A 8 -34.28 -26.26 -38.54
C GLY A 8 -34.36 -25.78 -37.08
N LEU A 9 -35.30 -26.31 -36.30
CA LEU A 9 -35.45 -25.99 -34.88
C LEU A 9 -34.27 -26.45 -34.04
N LEU A 10 -33.73 -27.65 -34.32
CA LEU A 10 -32.51 -28.13 -33.66
C LEU A 10 -31.31 -27.24 -33.98
N SER A 11 -31.16 -26.83 -35.24
CA SER A 11 -30.10 -25.91 -35.66
C SER A 11 -30.21 -24.56 -34.97
N LEU A 12 -31.41 -23.99 -34.89
CA LEU A 12 -31.68 -22.75 -34.15
C LEU A 12 -31.26 -22.90 -32.67
N PHE A 13 -31.68 -23.98 -32.01
CA PHE A 13 -31.33 -24.24 -30.62
C PHE A 13 -29.81 -24.38 -30.40
N VAL A 14 -29.14 -25.16 -31.27
CA VAL A 14 -27.68 -25.33 -31.22
C VAL A 14 -26.96 -24.01 -31.45
N LEU A 15 -27.42 -23.18 -32.38
CA LEU A 15 -26.82 -21.87 -32.65
C LEU A 15 -26.99 -20.91 -31.47
N VAL A 16 -28.15 -20.93 -30.79
CA VAL A 16 -28.36 -20.14 -29.56
C VAL A 16 -27.41 -20.58 -28.46
N LEU A 17 -27.23 -21.89 -28.26
CA LEU A 17 -26.26 -22.41 -27.28
C LEU A 17 -24.82 -22.07 -27.67
N LEU A 18 -24.48 -22.12 -28.96
CA LEU A 18 -23.16 -21.74 -29.45
C LEU A 18 -22.89 -20.25 -29.22
N ASN A 19 -23.89 -19.39 -29.44
CA ASN A 19 -23.78 -17.97 -29.08
C ASN A 19 -23.54 -17.81 -27.58
N GLY A 20 -24.33 -18.51 -26.75
CA GLY A 20 -24.17 -18.50 -25.30
C GLY A 20 -22.81 -18.98 -24.83
N TYR A 21 -22.23 -19.98 -25.49
CA TYR A 21 -20.87 -20.43 -25.23
C TYR A 21 -19.84 -19.30 -25.44
N PHE A 22 -19.93 -18.56 -26.55
CA PHE A 22 -18.99 -17.46 -26.80
C PHE A 22 -19.19 -16.29 -25.84
N VAL A 23 -20.45 -15.94 -25.52
CA VAL A 23 -20.76 -14.92 -24.50
C VAL A 23 -20.19 -15.33 -23.14
N ALA A 24 -20.43 -16.57 -22.70
CA ALA A 24 -19.89 -17.05 -21.43
C ALA A 24 -18.36 -17.04 -21.41
N SER A 25 -17.73 -17.37 -22.54
CA SER A 25 -16.27 -17.34 -22.68
C SER A 25 -15.69 -15.93 -22.53
N GLU A 26 -16.31 -14.94 -23.17
CA GLU A 26 -15.88 -13.55 -23.11
C GLU A 26 -15.94 -13.02 -21.67
N PHE A 27 -17.11 -13.11 -21.04
CA PHE A 27 -17.31 -12.57 -19.70
C PHE A 27 -16.48 -13.31 -18.65
N ALA A 28 -16.32 -14.63 -18.77
CA ALA A 28 -15.48 -15.37 -17.84
C ALA A 28 -14.00 -14.97 -17.95
N LEU A 29 -13.46 -14.80 -19.16
CA LEU A 29 -12.06 -14.42 -19.36
C LEU A 29 -11.78 -12.96 -18.96
N VAL A 30 -12.74 -12.05 -19.16
CA VAL A 30 -12.61 -10.64 -18.77
C VAL A 30 -12.70 -10.48 -17.25
N SER A 31 -13.55 -11.25 -16.57
CA SER A 31 -13.79 -11.09 -15.14
C SER A 31 -12.85 -11.92 -14.24
N VAL A 32 -12.18 -12.93 -14.78
CA VAL A 32 -11.32 -13.81 -13.96
C VAL A 32 -10.05 -13.10 -13.49
N ARG A 33 -9.72 -13.25 -12.21
CA ARG A 33 -8.51 -12.66 -11.62
C ARG A 33 -7.26 -13.46 -12.03
N ARG A 34 -6.23 -12.77 -12.54
CA ARG A 34 -4.96 -13.39 -12.96
C ARG A 34 -4.29 -14.15 -11.83
N THR A 35 -4.16 -13.53 -10.65
CA THR A 35 -3.54 -14.11 -9.44
C THR A 35 -4.19 -15.43 -9.03
N ARG A 36 -5.52 -15.50 -9.12
CA ARG A 36 -6.28 -16.71 -8.81
C ARG A 36 -6.02 -17.85 -9.81
N ILE A 37 -5.91 -17.54 -11.10
CA ILE A 37 -5.54 -18.53 -12.11
C ILE A 37 -4.10 -19.01 -11.90
N GLU A 38 -3.18 -18.13 -11.50
CA GLU A 38 -1.81 -18.52 -11.16
C GLU A 38 -1.77 -19.47 -9.97
N GLN A 39 -2.52 -19.17 -8.90
CA GLN A 39 -2.69 -20.07 -7.77
C GLN A 39 -3.18 -21.47 -8.22
N LEU A 40 -4.21 -21.54 -9.08
CA LEU A 40 -4.72 -22.82 -9.59
C LEU A 40 -3.69 -23.58 -10.45
N VAL A 41 -2.80 -22.87 -11.15
CA VAL A 41 -1.68 -23.50 -11.86
C VAL A 41 -0.69 -24.13 -10.89
N ASP A 42 -0.39 -23.44 -9.79
CA ASP A 42 0.52 -23.93 -8.74
C ASP A 42 -0.07 -25.10 -7.96
N GLU A 43 -1.40 -25.10 -7.75
CA GLU A 43 -2.19 -26.23 -7.22
C GLU A 43 -2.28 -27.43 -8.20
N GLY A 44 -1.73 -27.29 -9.42
CA GLY A 44 -1.63 -28.38 -10.39
C GLY A 44 -2.86 -28.58 -11.28
N VAL A 45 -3.81 -27.62 -11.30
CA VAL A 45 -5.00 -27.69 -12.16
C VAL A 45 -4.61 -27.49 -13.62
N ARG A 46 -4.70 -28.56 -14.43
CA ARG A 46 -4.26 -28.53 -15.83
C ARG A 46 -4.97 -27.49 -16.69
N ALA A 47 -6.29 -27.33 -16.52
CA ALA A 47 -7.08 -26.36 -17.28
C ALA A 47 -6.70 -24.90 -16.97
N ALA A 48 -6.15 -24.62 -15.79
CA ALA A 48 -5.72 -23.27 -15.42
C ALA A 48 -4.54 -22.78 -16.26
N LYS A 49 -3.72 -23.70 -16.79
CA LYS A 49 -2.62 -23.35 -17.72
C LYS A 49 -3.15 -22.77 -19.03
N ASP A 50 -4.21 -23.37 -19.56
CA ASP A 50 -4.86 -22.90 -20.79
C ASP A 50 -5.49 -21.52 -20.56
N VAL A 51 -6.14 -21.31 -19.41
CA VAL A 51 -6.68 -19.99 -19.01
C VAL A 51 -5.57 -18.95 -18.87
N LYS A 52 -4.45 -19.30 -18.21
CA LYS A 52 -3.29 -18.40 -18.05
C LYS A 52 -2.76 -17.96 -19.42
N MET A 53 -2.61 -18.89 -20.36
CA MET A 53 -2.18 -18.58 -21.73
C MET A 53 -3.19 -17.68 -22.46
N ALA A 54 -4.49 -17.91 -22.28
CA ALA A 54 -5.51 -17.06 -22.87
C ALA A 54 -5.48 -15.63 -22.32
N LEU A 55 -5.29 -15.45 -21.01
CA LEU A 55 -5.20 -14.13 -20.36
C LEU A 55 -3.95 -13.33 -20.76
N GLN A 56 -2.87 -14.00 -21.18
CA GLN A 56 -1.69 -13.33 -21.73
C GLN A 56 -1.95 -12.69 -23.10
N GLN A 57 -2.95 -13.18 -23.84
CA GLN A 57 -3.35 -12.65 -25.15
C GLN A 57 -4.83 -12.28 -25.16
N LEU A 58 -5.32 -11.66 -24.07
CA LEU A 58 -6.74 -11.43 -23.84
C LEU A 58 -7.42 -10.75 -25.04
N ASP A 59 -6.80 -9.75 -25.66
CA ASP A 59 -7.33 -9.06 -26.84
C ASP A 59 -7.63 -10.01 -28.02
N LEU A 60 -6.77 -11.01 -28.24
CA LEU A 60 -6.96 -12.01 -29.30
C LEU A 60 -8.19 -12.87 -29.02
N TYR A 61 -8.37 -13.27 -27.76
CA TYR A 61 -9.47 -14.13 -27.34
C TYR A 61 -10.80 -13.37 -27.26
N ILE A 62 -10.80 -12.10 -26.84
CA ILE A 62 -11.97 -11.20 -26.93
C ILE A 62 -12.38 -11.03 -28.40
N ALA A 63 -11.43 -10.78 -29.29
CA ALA A 63 -11.74 -10.68 -30.72
C ALA A 63 -12.30 -11.99 -31.30
N ALA A 64 -11.80 -13.14 -30.82
CA ALA A 64 -12.30 -14.45 -31.21
C ALA A 64 -13.74 -14.69 -30.73
N THR A 65 -14.06 -14.39 -29.46
CA THR A 65 -15.42 -14.54 -28.93
C THR A 65 -16.38 -13.60 -29.65
N GLN A 66 -15.98 -12.35 -29.94
CA GLN A 66 -16.81 -11.40 -30.68
C GLN A 66 -17.13 -11.88 -32.10
N LEU A 67 -16.15 -12.47 -32.79
CA LEU A 67 -16.37 -13.11 -34.09
C LEU A 67 -17.36 -14.27 -33.97
N GLY A 68 -17.20 -15.13 -32.96
CA GLY A 68 -18.10 -16.25 -32.69
C GLY A 68 -19.54 -15.81 -32.41
N ILE A 69 -19.73 -14.82 -31.55
CA ILE A 69 -21.05 -14.22 -31.23
C ILE A 69 -21.69 -13.67 -32.50
N THR A 70 -20.93 -12.90 -33.30
CA THR A 70 -21.45 -12.30 -34.54
C THR A 70 -21.87 -13.37 -35.54
N MET A 71 -21.03 -14.39 -35.76
CA MET A 71 -21.33 -15.48 -36.68
C MET A 71 -22.57 -16.28 -36.23
N ALA A 72 -22.66 -16.61 -34.94
CA ALA A 72 -23.79 -17.34 -34.39
C ALA A 72 -25.08 -16.51 -34.48
N SER A 73 -25.03 -15.23 -34.11
CA SER A 73 -26.18 -14.31 -34.15
C SER A 73 -26.74 -14.12 -35.56
N LEU A 74 -25.86 -13.94 -36.56
CA LEU A 74 -26.28 -13.86 -37.97
C LEU A 74 -26.88 -15.18 -38.45
N ALA A 75 -26.25 -16.31 -38.12
CA ALA A 75 -26.76 -17.64 -38.48
C ALA A 75 -28.13 -17.93 -37.87
N ILE A 76 -28.38 -17.50 -36.62
CA ILE A 76 -29.69 -17.58 -35.96
C ILE A 76 -30.74 -16.83 -36.78
N GLY A 77 -30.43 -15.60 -37.21
CA GLY A 77 -31.34 -14.81 -38.05
C GLY A 77 -31.71 -15.54 -39.34
N PHE A 78 -30.73 -16.13 -40.04
CA PHE A 78 -30.96 -16.86 -41.29
C PHE A 78 -31.74 -18.18 -41.11
N VAL A 79 -31.59 -18.87 -39.98
CA VAL A 79 -32.23 -20.17 -39.72
C VAL A 79 -33.61 -20.01 -39.08
N ALA A 80 -33.82 -18.97 -38.28
CA ALA A 80 -35.04 -18.76 -37.51
C ALA A 80 -36.28 -18.56 -38.40
N GLU A 81 -36.18 -17.71 -39.41
CA GLU A 81 -37.30 -17.38 -40.31
C GLU A 81 -37.86 -18.64 -41.00
N PRO A 82 -37.08 -19.42 -41.78
CA PRO A 82 -37.61 -20.58 -42.48
C PRO A 82 -38.08 -21.70 -41.53
N ALA A 83 -37.43 -21.87 -40.36
CA ALA A 83 -37.83 -22.87 -39.38
C ALA A 83 -39.21 -22.57 -38.76
N ILE A 84 -39.50 -21.28 -38.50
CA ILE A 84 -40.73 -20.86 -37.84
C ILE A 84 -41.86 -20.63 -38.87
N GLU A 85 -41.56 -20.14 -40.07
CA GLU A 85 -42.53 -20.03 -41.17
C GLU A 85 -43.16 -21.39 -41.48
N HIS A 86 -42.35 -22.45 -41.63
CA HIS A 86 -42.86 -23.79 -41.92
C HIS A 86 -43.73 -24.37 -40.78
N LEU A 87 -43.48 -23.94 -39.54
CA LEU A 87 -44.27 -24.35 -38.37
C LEU A 87 -45.61 -23.62 -38.29
N LEU A 88 -45.64 -22.33 -38.67
CA LEU A 88 -46.84 -21.48 -38.61
C LEU A 88 -47.75 -21.63 -39.84
N HIS A 89 -47.18 -21.95 -41.01
CA HIS A 89 -47.90 -22.06 -42.28
C HIS A 89 -49.19 -22.91 -42.20
N PRO A 90 -49.18 -24.13 -41.62
CA PRO A 90 -50.38 -24.98 -41.59
C PRO A 90 -51.52 -24.42 -40.71
N TRP A 91 -51.19 -23.55 -39.76
CA TRP A 91 -52.16 -22.91 -38.86
C TRP A 91 -52.73 -21.65 -39.49
N LEU A 92 -51.88 -20.87 -40.18
CA LEU A 92 -52.28 -19.63 -40.85
C LEU A 92 -53.08 -19.90 -42.13
N GLU A 93 -52.79 -20.98 -42.86
CA GLU A 93 -53.62 -21.42 -44.00
C GLU A 93 -55.03 -21.84 -43.56
N LYS A 94 -55.15 -22.55 -42.43
CA LYS A 94 -56.46 -22.91 -41.86
C LYS A 94 -57.28 -21.68 -41.46
N ALA A 95 -56.63 -20.56 -41.15
CA ALA A 95 -57.25 -19.29 -40.82
C ALA A 95 -57.64 -18.43 -42.05
N GLN A 96 -57.46 -18.94 -43.28
CA GLN A 96 -57.77 -18.24 -44.54
C GLN A 96 -57.10 -16.87 -44.69
N ILE A 97 -55.90 -16.71 -44.13
CA ILE A 97 -55.10 -15.49 -44.23
C ILE A 97 -54.45 -15.42 -45.62
N SER A 98 -54.35 -14.21 -46.21
CA SER A 98 -53.68 -14.02 -47.50
C SER A 98 -52.19 -14.35 -47.43
N GLU A 99 -51.64 -14.93 -48.49
CA GLU A 99 -50.25 -15.42 -48.56
C GLU A 99 -49.20 -14.34 -48.21
N SER A 100 -49.44 -13.08 -48.60
CA SER A 100 -48.59 -11.93 -48.25
C SER A 100 -48.59 -11.64 -46.75
N SER A 101 -49.75 -11.77 -46.10
CA SER A 101 -49.91 -11.56 -44.67
C SER A 101 -49.35 -12.74 -43.86
N VAL A 102 -49.42 -13.96 -44.40
CA VAL A 102 -48.77 -15.15 -43.80
C VAL A 102 -47.27 -14.93 -43.68
N LYS A 103 -46.58 -14.50 -44.75
CA LYS A 103 -45.14 -14.24 -44.72
C LYS A 103 -44.75 -13.15 -43.73
N ALA A 104 -45.48 -12.03 -43.73
CA ALA A 104 -45.22 -10.92 -42.80
C ALA A 104 -45.42 -11.32 -41.33
N ILE A 105 -46.50 -12.07 -41.02
CA ILE A 105 -46.80 -12.56 -39.67
C ILE A 105 -45.76 -13.60 -39.25
N SER A 106 -45.43 -14.55 -40.13
CA SER A 106 -44.41 -15.57 -39.87
C SER A 106 -43.05 -14.95 -39.60
N PHE A 107 -42.62 -13.96 -40.40
CA PHE A 107 -41.39 -13.21 -40.15
C PHE A 107 -41.41 -12.50 -38.79
N GLY A 108 -42.49 -11.76 -38.48
CA GLY A 108 -42.61 -11.04 -37.21
C GLY A 108 -42.57 -11.95 -35.99
N VAL A 109 -43.27 -13.08 -36.05
CA VAL A 109 -43.28 -14.10 -34.98
C VAL A 109 -41.92 -14.79 -34.89
N ALA A 110 -41.31 -15.14 -36.02
CA ALA A 110 -40.00 -15.76 -36.07
C ALA A 110 -38.92 -14.86 -35.47
N PHE A 111 -38.94 -13.57 -35.85
CA PHE A 111 -38.06 -12.56 -35.31
C PHE A 111 -38.25 -12.39 -33.80
N ALA A 112 -39.50 -12.28 -33.32
CA ALA A 112 -39.79 -12.11 -31.89
C ALA A 112 -39.32 -13.31 -31.05
N ILE A 113 -39.63 -14.54 -31.49
CA ILE A 113 -39.25 -15.77 -30.80
C ILE A 113 -37.74 -15.96 -30.83
N SER A 114 -37.10 -15.84 -31.99
CA SER A 114 -35.65 -16.01 -32.13
C SER A 114 -34.88 -14.95 -31.35
N THR A 115 -35.31 -13.69 -31.38
CA THR A 115 -34.71 -12.62 -30.59
C THR A 115 -34.84 -12.90 -29.10
N THR A 116 -36.01 -13.36 -28.64
CA THR A 116 -36.20 -13.69 -27.22
C THR A 116 -35.32 -14.87 -26.81
N LEU A 117 -35.25 -15.93 -27.61
CA LEU A 117 -34.39 -17.08 -27.35
C LEU A 117 -32.90 -16.69 -27.35
N HIS A 118 -32.48 -15.89 -28.32
CA HIS A 118 -31.11 -15.41 -28.43
C HIS A 118 -30.71 -14.51 -27.26
N ILE A 119 -31.52 -13.51 -26.90
CA ILE A 119 -31.22 -12.61 -25.78
C ILE A 119 -31.21 -13.39 -24.47
N VAL A 120 -32.22 -14.23 -24.21
CA VAL A 120 -32.34 -14.90 -22.91
C VAL A 120 -31.29 -16.01 -22.75
N PHE A 121 -31.23 -16.94 -23.70
CA PHE A 121 -30.40 -18.15 -23.59
C PHE A 121 -29.04 -18.00 -24.27
N GLY A 122 -28.92 -17.13 -25.26
CA GLY A 122 -27.68 -16.86 -25.97
C GLY A 122 -26.85 -15.73 -25.35
N GLU A 123 -27.43 -14.85 -24.54
CA GLU A 123 -26.71 -13.70 -23.98
C GLU A 123 -26.86 -13.55 -22.45
N LEU A 124 -28.07 -13.27 -21.95
CA LEU A 124 -28.30 -12.90 -20.54
C LEU A 124 -27.97 -14.03 -19.56
N ALA A 125 -28.50 -15.24 -19.79
CA ALA A 125 -28.23 -16.37 -18.90
C ALA A 125 -26.75 -16.79 -18.92
N PRO A 126 -26.10 -16.99 -20.08
CA PRO A 126 -24.67 -17.30 -20.14
C PRO A 126 -23.79 -16.23 -19.51
N LYS A 127 -24.08 -14.95 -19.74
CA LYS A 127 -23.39 -13.82 -19.11
C LYS A 127 -23.51 -13.87 -17.59
N THR A 128 -24.71 -14.09 -17.07
CA THR A 128 -24.95 -14.16 -15.62
C THR A 128 -24.19 -15.32 -14.99
N ILE A 129 -24.20 -16.50 -15.63
CA ILE A 129 -23.44 -17.68 -15.19
C ILE A 129 -21.94 -17.38 -15.20
N ALA A 130 -21.43 -16.78 -16.27
CA ALA A 130 -20.02 -16.44 -16.39
C ALA A 130 -19.56 -15.45 -15.32
N LEU A 131 -20.40 -14.50 -14.90
CA LEU A 131 -20.06 -13.55 -13.85
C LEU A 131 -20.15 -14.18 -12.44
N GLN A 132 -21.17 -14.99 -12.17
CA GLN A 132 -21.34 -15.64 -10.87
C GLN A 132 -20.35 -16.79 -10.63
N LEU A 133 -20.03 -17.56 -11.68
CA LEU A 133 -19.16 -18.74 -11.64
C LEU A 133 -17.95 -18.52 -12.54
N THR A 134 -17.28 -17.39 -12.37
CA THR A 134 -16.19 -16.90 -13.24
C THR A 134 -15.08 -17.95 -13.42
N GLU A 135 -14.51 -18.47 -12.32
CA GLU A 135 -13.41 -19.45 -12.37
C GLU A 135 -13.81 -20.74 -13.10
N GLN A 136 -14.94 -21.33 -12.70
CA GLN A 136 -15.41 -22.61 -13.24
C GLN A 136 -15.74 -22.49 -14.72
N THR A 137 -16.40 -21.39 -15.10
CA THR A 137 -16.76 -21.11 -16.49
C THR A 137 -15.50 -20.92 -17.33
N ALA A 138 -14.53 -20.12 -16.87
CA ALA A 138 -13.26 -19.91 -17.58
C ALA A 138 -12.52 -21.24 -17.82
N LEU A 139 -12.42 -22.10 -16.80
CA LEU A 139 -11.75 -23.40 -16.92
C LEU A 139 -12.48 -24.33 -17.92
N ALA A 140 -13.81 -24.30 -17.95
CA ALA A 140 -14.60 -25.15 -18.84
C ALA A 140 -14.54 -24.69 -20.31
N VAL A 141 -14.59 -23.37 -20.55
CA VAL A 141 -14.77 -22.82 -21.91
C VAL A 141 -13.48 -22.55 -22.66
N THR A 142 -12.35 -22.38 -21.96
CA THR A 142 -11.11 -21.88 -22.58
C THR A 142 -10.51 -22.86 -23.57
N LYS A 143 -10.50 -24.16 -23.29
CA LYS A 143 -9.84 -25.12 -24.18
C LYS A 143 -10.52 -25.23 -25.56
N PRO A 144 -11.85 -25.38 -25.68
CA PRO A 144 -12.51 -25.28 -26.98
C PRO A 144 -12.30 -23.92 -27.65
N LEU A 145 -12.19 -22.83 -26.86
CA LEU A 145 -11.97 -21.49 -27.39
C LEU A 145 -10.60 -21.38 -28.05
N ILE A 146 -9.54 -21.95 -27.46
CA ILE A 146 -8.20 -22.00 -28.06
C ILE A 146 -8.23 -22.65 -29.43
N ILE A 147 -8.99 -23.74 -29.59
CA ILE A 147 -9.13 -24.42 -30.89
C ILE A 147 -9.81 -23.49 -31.90
N PHE A 148 -10.93 -22.87 -31.51
CA PHE A 148 -11.64 -21.91 -32.36
C PHE A 148 -10.73 -20.74 -32.77
N THR A 149 -10.06 -20.11 -31.81
CA THR A 149 -9.13 -19.00 -32.04
C THR A 149 -7.99 -19.40 -32.97
N THR A 150 -7.47 -20.63 -32.85
CA THR A 150 -6.40 -21.12 -33.73
C THR A 150 -6.87 -21.27 -35.17
N VAL A 151 -8.08 -21.80 -35.39
CA VAL A 151 -8.67 -21.97 -36.73
C VAL A 151 -8.98 -20.62 -37.37
N PHE A 152 -9.59 -19.70 -36.63
CA PHE A 152 -10.00 -18.39 -37.12
C PHE A 152 -8.94 -17.30 -37.00
N ARG A 153 -7.74 -17.66 -36.53
CA ARG A 153 -6.60 -16.74 -36.35
C ARG A 153 -6.37 -15.82 -37.56
N PRO A 154 -6.28 -16.28 -38.82
CA PRO A 154 -6.03 -15.35 -39.94
C PRO A 154 -7.15 -14.30 -40.11
N VAL A 155 -8.41 -14.68 -39.84
CA VAL A 155 -9.55 -13.76 -39.92
C VAL A 155 -9.48 -12.74 -38.80
N ILE A 156 -9.21 -13.18 -37.57
CA ILE A 156 -9.11 -12.32 -36.39
C ILE A 156 -7.99 -11.29 -36.55
N TYR A 157 -6.81 -11.71 -37.03
CA TYR A 157 -5.70 -10.79 -37.30
C TYR A 157 -6.05 -9.76 -38.39
N GLY A 158 -6.77 -10.19 -39.43
CA GLY A 158 -7.26 -9.27 -40.47
C GLY A 158 -8.22 -8.22 -39.91
N MET A 159 -9.16 -8.63 -39.05
CA MET A 159 -10.10 -7.72 -38.38
C MET A 159 -9.39 -6.76 -37.44
N ASN A 160 -8.44 -7.24 -36.62
CA ASN A 160 -7.66 -6.40 -35.72
C ASN A 160 -6.79 -5.39 -36.49
N TRP A 161 -6.19 -5.80 -37.61
CA TRP A 161 -5.47 -4.88 -38.48
C TRP A 161 -6.39 -3.78 -39.02
N LEU A 162 -7.59 -4.14 -39.49
CA LEU A 162 -8.57 -3.18 -39.99
C LEU A 162 -9.02 -2.22 -38.88
N GLY A 163 -9.34 -2.74 -37.69
CA GLY A 163 -9.71 -1.95 -36.52
C GLY A 163 -8.62 -0.96 -36.12
N ASN A 164 -7.37 -1.43 -36.01
CA ASN A 164 -6.23 -0.58 -35.70
C ASN A 164 -5.99 0.49 -36.77
N LYS A 165 -6.26 0.20 -38.05
CA LYS A 165 -6.20 1.22 -39.11
C LYS A 165 -7.28 2.28 -38.94
N VAL A 166 -8.51 1.89 -38.61
CA VAL A 166 -9.61 2.84 -38.35
C VAL A 166 -9.28 3.73 -37.14
N VAL A 167 -8.82 3.14 -36.03
CA VAL A 167 -8.44 3.86 -34.80
C VAL A 167 -7.26 4.79 -35.05
N SER A 168 -6.25 4.34 -35.82
CA SER A 168 -5.11 5.15 -36.22
C SER A 168 -5.50 6.34 -37.09
N LEU A 169 -6.54 6.23 -37.94
CA LEU A 169 -7.06 7.35 -38.72
C LEU A 169 -7.74 8.40 -37.84
N MET A 170 -8.20 8.02 -36.64
CA MET A 170 -8.75 8.95 -35.64
C MET A 170 -7.67 9.55 -34.72
N GLY A 171 -6.39 9.25 -34.95
CA GLY A 171 -5.26 9.79 -34.17
C GLY A 171 -5.00 9.10 -32.83
N LEU A 172 -5.69 8.00 -32.55
CA LEU A 172 -5.52 7.22 -31.31
C LEU A 172 -4.42 6.17 -31.49
N LYS A 173 -3.52 6.06 -30.51
CA LYS A 173 -2.49 5.00 -30.48
C LYS A 173 -3.13 3.69 -29.99
N PRO A 174 -2.86 2.54 -30.63
CA PRO A 174 -3.32 1.25 -30.13
C PRO A 174 -2.82 1.03 -28.70
N ALA A 175 -3.71 0.61 -27.80
CA ALA A 175 -3.34 0.19 -26.45
C ALA A 175 -2.53 -1.11 -26.54
N SER A 176 -1.21 -1.01 -26.72
CA SER A 176 -0.31 -2.15 -26.61
C SER A 176 -0.23 -2.53 -25.13
N GLY A 177 -0.82 -3.68 -24.78
CA GLY A 177 -0.83 -4.22 -23.43
C GLY A 177 0.57 -4.26 -22.82
N HIS A 178 0.79 -3.37 -21.86
CA HIS A 178 1.73 -3.39 -20.75
C HIS A 178 1.18 -2.37 -19.73
N HIS A 179 0.05 -2.69 -19.10
CA HIS A 179 -0.22 -2.18 -17.75
C HIS A 179 0.63 -3.05 -16.82
N SER A 180 1.48 -2.54 -15.95
CA SER A 180 1.56 -1.19 -15.37
C SER A 180 2.92 -1.12 -14.69
N LEU A 181 3.83 -0.30 -15.20
CA LEU A 181 4.81 0.29 -14.29
C LEU A 181 4.01 1.37 -13.56
N TYR A 182 3.57 1.06 -12.33
CA TYR A 182 2.90 2.06 -11.52
C TYR A 182 3.87 3.21 -11.28
N SER A 183 3.39 4.44 -11.42
CA SER A 183 4.17 5.57 -10.93
C SER A 183 4.23 5.55 -9.40
N GLU A 184 5.19 6.26 -8.82
CA GLU A 184 5.29 6.38 -7.36
C GLU A 184 3.98 6.93 -6.77
N GLU A 185 3.35 7.89 -7.44
CA GLU A 185 2.08 8.48 -7.04
C GLU A 185 0.92 7.47 -7.11
N GLU A 186 0.92 6.58 -8.10
CA GLU A 186 -0.08 5.49 -8.17
C GLU A 186 0.13 4.47 -7.05
N ILE A 187 1.38 4.17 -6.67
CA ILE A 187 1.68 3.29 -5.53
C ILE A 187 1.23 3.95 -4.23
N ARG A 188 1.52 5.25 -4.04
CA ARG A 188 1.07 6.02 -2.87
C ARG A 188 -0.45 6.03 -2.76
N MET A 189 -1.16 6.25 -3.87
CA MET A 189 -2.63 6.19 -3.90
C MET A 189 -3.18 4.82 -3.51
N ILE A 190 -2.52 3.73 -3.92
CA ILE A 190 -2.90 2.37 -3.52
C ILE A 190 -2.68 2.17 -2.01
N LEU A 191 -1.57 2.67 -1.46
CA LEU A 191 -1.27 2.62 -0.03
C LEU A 191 -2.31 3.40 0.77
N ASP A 192 -2.63 4.63 0.37
CA ASP A 192 -3.66 5.46 1.00
C ASP A 192 -5.01 4.74 1.04
N THR A 193 -5.45 4.23 -0.11
CA THR A 193 -6.73 3.51 -0.23
C THR A 193 -6.76 2.24 0.63
N SER A 194 -5.62 1.57 0.80
CA SER A 194 -5.51 0.33 1.58
C SER A 194 -5.46 0.60 3.08
N SER A 195 -4.80 1.69 3.49
CA SER A 195 -4.75 2.18 4.88
C SER A 195 -6.14 2.63 5.35
N GLU A 196 -6.89 3.40 4.55
CA GLU A 196 -8.28 3.78 4.85
C GLU A 196 -9.21 2.56 5.02
N ALA A 197 -8.92 1.46 4.33
CA ALA A 197 -9.65 0.21 4.44
C ALA A 197 -9.25 -0.63 5.67
N GLY A 198 -8.34 -0.14 6.51
CA GLY A 198 -7.84 -0.81 7.71
C GLY A 198 -6.95 -2.02 7.42
N MET A 199 -6.28 -2.05 6.26
CA MET A 199 -5.38 -3.16 5.89
C MET A 199 -3.95 -2.99 6.41
N PHE A 200 -3.57 -1.78 6.81
CA PHE A 200 -2.26 -1.44 7.36
C PHE A 200 -2.43 -0.72 8.70
N GLU A 201 -1.52 -0.98 9.62
CA GLU A 201 -1.37 -0.17 10.84
C GLU A 201 -0.66 1.15 10.52
N GLU A 202 -0.85 2.19 11.33
CA GLU A 202 -0.30 3.53 11.06
C GLU A 202 1.23 3.52 10.94
N GLN A 203 1.90 2.71 11.77
CA GLN A 203 3.36 2.53 11.75
C GLN A 203 3.85 1.90 10.44
N GLU A 204 3.08 0.98 9.85
CA GLU A 204 3.42 0.35 8.56
C GLU A 204 3.28 1.35 7.41
N ARG A 205 2.30 2.25 7.50
CA ARG A 205 2.11 3.34 6.55
C ARG A 205 3.28 4.31 6.61
N GLU A 206 3.63 4.77 7.80
CA GLU A 206 4.74 5.71 8.03
C GLU A 206 6.07 5.15 7.50
N PHE A 207 6.38 3.88 7.79
CA PHE A 207 7.56 3.22 7.25
C PHE A 207 7.60 3.24 5.71
N LEU A 208 6.47 2.97 5.05
CA LEU A 208 6.39 2.99 3.59
C LEU A 208 6.50 4.39 3.00
N GLU A 209 5.97 5.41 3.69
CA GLU A 209 6.15 6.81 3.33
C GLU A 209 7.62 7.23 3.45
N ASN A 210 8.28 6.88 4.55
CA ASN A 210 9.70 7.13 4.79
C ASN A 210 10.60 6.53 3.70
N VAL A 211 10.26 5.35 3.17
CA VAL A 211 10.99 4.74 2.04
C VAL A 211 10.98 5.63 0.80
N PHE A 212 9.87 6.33 0.51
CA PHE A 212 9.81 7.28 -0.61
C PHE A 212 10.58 8.56 -0.33
N GLU A 213 10.51 9.06 0.91
CA GLU A 213 11.20 10.30 1.30
C GLU A 213 12.72 10.14 1.41
N PHE A 214 13.20 8.95 1.80
CA PHE A 214 14.61 8.63 1.97
C PHE A 214 15.50 8.96 0.76
N ASP A 215 14.95 8.90 -0.44
CA ASP A 215 15.64 9.25 -1.69
C ASP A 215 15.87 10.78 -1.84
N ALA A 216 15.03 11.59 -1.18
CA ALA A 216 15.09 13.04 -1.23
C ALA A 216 15.95 13.66 -0.12
N ILE A 217 16.15 12.98 1.01
CA ILE A 217 16.83 13.51 2.19
C ILE A 217 18.34 13.62 1.95
N THR A 218 18.95 14.68 2.49
CA THR A 218 20.38 14.97 2.38
C THR A 218 21.08 14.79 3.72
N VAL A 219 22.37 14.48 3.70
CA VAL A 219 23.21 14.37 4.92
C VAL A 219 23.13 15.63 5.78
N LYS A 220 23.05 16.80 5.15
CA LYS A 220 22.86 18.08 5.85
C LYS A 220 21.65 18.11 6.79
N THR A 221 20.59 17.38 6.46
CA THR A 221 19.34 17.36 7.23
C THR A 221 19.49 16.56 8.51
N ILE A 222 20.28 15.49 8.47
CA ILE A 222 20.38 14.48 9.54
C ILE A 222 21.69 14.57 10.33
N MET A 223 22.64 15.40 9.91
CA MET A 223 23.93 15.48 10.58
C MET A 223 23.81 16.17 11.95
N THR A 224 24.55 15.67 12.93
CA THR A 224 24.84 16.44 14.14
C THR A 224 25.70 17.65 13.75
N HIS A 225 25.20 18.84 14.04
CA HIS A 225 25.87 20.07 13.62
C HIS A 225 27.21 20.26 14.35
N ARG A 226 28.19 20.90 13.70
CA ARG A 226 29.56 21.10 14.26
C ARG A 226 29.62 21.69 15.68
N THR A 227 28.59 22.44 16.08
CA THR A 227 28.51 23.07 17.40
C THR A 227 28.15 22.10 18.52
N GLU A 228 27.57 20.96 18.16
CA GLU A 228 27.10 19.91 19.07
C GLU A 228 28.04 18.70 19.06
N ILE A 229 29.04 18.69 18.17
CA ILE A 229 30.06 17.64 18.14
C ILE A 229 30.89 17.68 19.41
N ILE A 230 30.88 16.58 20.15
CA ILE A 230 31.79 16.33 21.26
C ILE A 230 32.97 15.50 20.75
N ALA A 231 34.11 16.16 20.56
CA ALA A 231 35.34 15.58 20.04
C ALA A 231 36.51 15.78 21.01
N MET A 232 37.58 15.00 20.83
CA MET A 232 38.77 15.03 21.71
C MET A 232 40.06 15.30 20.92
N PRO A 233 41.04 15.98 21.53
CA PRO A 233 42.33 16.20 20.88
C PRO A 233 43.16 14.91 20.83
N GLU A 234 43.98 14.73 19.79
CA GLU A 234 44.71 13.47 19.56
C GLU A 234 45.76 13.10 20.62
N ASP A 235 46.24 14.08 21.38
CA ASP A 235 47.20 13.93 22.47
C ASP A 235 46.54 13.66 23.83
N ALA A 236 45.21 13.61 23.90
CA ALA A 236 44.50 13.26 25.12
C ALA A 236 44.84 11.82 25.58
N PRO A 237 45.01 11.58 26.89
CA PRO A 237 45.21 10.24 27.43
C PRO A 237 43.95 9.38 27.27
N LEU A 238 44.13 8.06 27.19
CA LEU A 238 43.01 7.11 27.10
C LEU A 238 42.06 7.18 28.30
N ARG A 239 42.55 7.62 29.47
CA ARG A 239 41.71 7.84 30.66
C ARG A 239 40.52 8.73 30.37
N ASP A 240 40.70 9.77 29.56
CA ASP A 240 39.67 10.77 29.28
C ASP A 240 38.51 10.18 28.47
N LEU A 241 38.71 9.08 27.71
CA LEU A 241 37.62 8.36 27.03
C LEU A 241 36.65 7.70 28.02
N ILE A 242 37.15 7.30 29.20
CA ILE A 242 36.30 6.69 30.24
C ILE A 242 35.38 7.76 30.80
N GLU A 243 35.91 8.96 31.06
CA GLU A 243 35.12 10.11 31.51
C GLU A 243 34.12 10.54 30.45
N TYR A 244 34.56 10.66 29.20
CA TYR A 244 33.71 10.95 28.04
C TYR A 244 32.54 9.98 27.92
N ARG A 245 32.80 8.67 27.99
CA ARG A 245 31.73 7.66 27.91
C ARG A 245 30.79 7.75 29.10
N ARG A 246 31.29 8.06 30.29
CA ARG A 246 30.46 8.20 31.50
C ARG A 246 29.57 9.44 31.44
N GLU A 247 30.03 10.51 30.81
CA GLU A 247 29.29 11.77 30.71
C GLU A 247 28.27 11.76 29.57
N HIS A 248 28.62 11.18 28.41
CA HIS A 248 27.82 11.31 27.19
C HIS A 248 27.26 9.98 26.66
N GLY A 249 27.66 8.83 27.20
CA GLY A 249 27.18 7.52 26.74
C GLY A 249 27.74 7.05 25.38
N TYR A 250 28.36 7.92 24.59
CA TYR A 250 28.73 7.61 23.21
C TYR A 250 29.78 6.49 23.04
N SER A 251 29.58 5.67 22.01
CA SER A 251 30.45 4.54 21.66
C SER A 251 31.70 4.93 20.86
N ARG A 252 31.66 6.08 20.15
CA ARG A 252 32.70 6.53 19.23
C ARG A 252 32.98 8.01 19.42
N VAL A 253 34.24 8.39 19.31
CA VAL A 253 34.71 9.76 19.56
C VAL A 253 35.52 10.25 18.36
N PRO A 254 35.13 11.36 17.71
CA PRO A 254 35.98 12.03 16.73
C PRO A 254 37.24 12.59 17.39
N VAL A 255 38.39 12.39 16.75
CA VAL A 255 39.69 12.85 17.25
C VAL A 255 40.27 13.89 16.30
N PHE A 256 40.61 15.06 16.81
CA PHE A 256 41.10 16.19 16.00
C PHE A 256 42.53 16.61 16.37
N SER A 257 43.18 17.34 15.46
CA SER A 257 44.52 17.91 15.67
C SER A 257 44.47 19.42 15.48
N GLY A 258 44.69 20.17 16.56
CA GLY A 258 44.62 21.64 16.57
C GLY A 258 43.20 22.18 16.62
N THR A 259 42.44 22.06 15.53
CA THR A 259 41.05 22.55 15.43
C THR A 259 40.12 21.43 14.97
N LEU A 260 38.81 21.60 15.23
CA LEU A 260 37.77 20.66 14.79
C LEU A 260 37.68 20.53 13.26
N ASP A 261 38.20 21.50 12.50
CA ASP A 261 38.27 21.42 11.03
C ASP A 261 39.31 20.39 10.56
N ASN A 262 40.14 19.86 11.47
CA ASN A 262 41.15 18.85 11.18
C ASN A 262 40.90 17.58 12.02
N VAL A 263 39.81 16.89 11.73
CA VAL A 263 39.52 15.56 12.29
C VAL A 263 40.45 14.54 11.65
N THR A 264 41.25 13.86 12.48
CA THR A 264 42.30 12.94 12.01
C THR A 264 41.93 11.46 12.17
N GLY A 265 40.86 11.15 12.90
CA GLY A 265 40.38 9.78 13.08
C GLY A 265 39.21 9.66 14.04
N ILE A 266 38.82 8.42 14.29
CA ILE A 266 37.77 8.05 15.24
C ILE A 266 38.31 6.98 16.20
N VAL A 267 38.02 7.10 17.49
CA VAL A 267 38.36 6.11 18.51
C VAL A 267 37.09 5.51 19.10
N HIS A 268 37.10 4.21 19.40
CA HIS A 268 36.01 3.56 20.12
C HIS A 268 36.27 3.64 21.62
N THR A 269 35.27 4.05 22.40
CA THR A 269 35.41 4.15 23.87
C THR A 269 35.70 2.77 24.49
N ALA A 270 35.23 1.69 23.87
CA ALA A 270 35.51 0.32 24.27
C ALA A 270 37.00 -0.09 24.16
N ASP A 271 37.83 0.61 23.36
CA ASP A 271 39.25 0.28 23.23
C ASP A 271 40.04 0.51 24.54
N THR A 272 39.48 1.33 25.45
CA THR A 272 40.03 1.52 26.81
C THR A 272 40.08 0.22 27.60
N LEU A 273 39.13 -0.69 27.39
CA LEU A 273 39.06 -1.99 28.07
C LEU A 273 40.22 -2.91 27.69
N LEU A 274 40.78 -2.74 26.48
CA LEU A 274 41.92 -3.52 25.99
C LEU A 274 43.27 -2.97 26.49
N HIS A 275 43.30 -1.74 27.00
CA HIS A 275 44.52 -0.99 27.35
C HIS A 275 44.47 -0.41 28.77
N LEU A 276 43.81 -1.10 29.71
CA LEU A 276 43.61 -0.65 31.09
C LEU A 276 44.92 -0.34 31.84
N GLU A 277 46.02 -1.02 31.51
CA GLU A 277 47.33 -0.79 32.13
C GLU A 277 48.06 0.45 31.57
N HIS A 278 47.54 1.02 30.48
CA HIS A 278 48.18 2.09 29.71
C HIS A 278 47.32 3.36 29.60
N LEU A 279 46.29 3.51 30.44
CA LEU A 279 45.35 4.63 30.38
C LEU A 279 46.01 6.00 30.46
N ASP A 280 47.11 6.12 31.19
CA ASP A 280 47.86 7.38 31.39
C ASP A 280 49.08 7.50 30.47
N THR A 281 49.45 6.43 29.76
CA THR A 281 50.70 6.38 28.97
C THR A 281 50.47 6.36 27.47
N MET A 282 49.32 5.88 27.01
CA MET A 282 48.91 5.95 25.61
C MET A 282 48.02 7.17 25.39
N THR A 283 47.96 7.61 24.13
CA THR A 283 47.13 8.72 23.67
C THR A 283 46.11 8.25 22.64
N LEU A 284 45.11 9.08 22.35
CA LEU A 284 44.12 8.79 21.30
C LEU A 284 44.75 8.59 19.93
N SER A 285 45.88 9.26 19.66
CA SER A 285 46.66 9.11 18.43
C SER A 285 47.13 7.67 18.20
N ASP A 286 47.37 6.90 19.26
CA ASP A 286 47.83 5.51 19.18
C ASP A 286 46.70 4.53 18.80
N LEU A 287 45.44 4.91 19.00
CA LEU A 287 44.25 4.06 18.79
C LEU A 287 43.31 4.54 17.68
N LYS A 288 43.53 5.73 17.14
CA LYS A 288 42.63 6.30 16.13
C LYS A 288 42.58 5.46 14.86
N ARG A 289 41.35 5.22 14.39
CA ARG A 289 41.07 4.58 13.10
C ARG A 289 40.83 5.65 12.04
N PRO A 290 41.04 5.33 10.75
CA PRO A 290 40.74 6.26 9.66
C PRO A 290 39.30 6.75 9.71
N VAL A 291 39.12 8.05 9.49
CA VAL A 291 37.81 8.70 9.40
C VAL A 291 37.34 8.77 7.94
N TYR A 292 36.05 8.56 7.72
CA TYR A 292 35.44 8.70 6.40
C TYR A 292 34.78 10.08 6.30
N PHE A 293 34.96 10.76 5.16
CA PHE A 293 34.42 12.09 4.93
C PHE A 293 33.33 12.05 3.86
N VAL A 294 32.26 12.79 4.09
CA VAL A 294 31.13 12.91 3.17
C VAL A 294 30.72 14.38 3.00
N PRO A 295 30.31 14.82 1.81
CA PRO A 295 29.83 16.19 1.63
C PRO A 295 28.41 16.34 2.19
N GLU A 296 28.07 17.53 2.71
CA GLU A 296 26.72 17.81 3.26
C GLU A 296 25.58 17.62 2.23
N SER A 297 25.88 17.75 0.94
CA SER A 297 24.92 17.59 -0.17
C SER A 297 24.68 16.14 -0.60
N MET A 298 25.41 15.17 -0.03
CA MET A 298 25.20 13.75 -0.31
C MET A 298 23.78 13.32 0.10
N LYS A 299 23.17 12.39 -0.64
CA LYS A 299 21.87 11.79 -0.28
C LYS A 299 22.05 10.75 0.81
N VAL A 300 21.06 10.63 1.71
CA VAL A 300 21.13 9.67 2.83
C VAL A 300 21.24 8.23 2.33
N ARG A 301 20.55 7.86 1.24
CA ARG A 301 20.76 6.56 0.58
C ARG A 301 22.20 6.29 0.17
N ASP A 302 22.88 7.29 -0.37
CA ASP A 302 24.27 7.15 -0.81
C ASP A 302 25.22 7.12 0.39
N LEU A 303 24.90 7.85 1.46
CA LEU A 303 25.58 7.77 2.76
C LEU A 303 25.47 6.35 3.33
N PHE A 304 24.25 5.81 3.46
CA PHE A 304 23.99 4.47 4.00
C PHE A 304 24.80 3.39 3.24
N ASN A 305 24.76 3.44 1.91
CA ASN A 305 25.54 2.54 1.06
C ASN A 305 27.06 2.73 1.23
N SER A 306 27.52 3.97 1.39
CA SER A 306 28.93 4.28 1.61
C SER A 306 29.41 3.75 2.96
N LEU A 307 28.71 4.04 4.05
CA LEU A 307 29.01 3.57 5.41
C LEU A 307 29.06 2.03 5.47
N LYS A 308 28.07 1.36 4.86
CA LYS A 308 28.03 -0.11 4.73
C LYS A 308 29.21 -0.67 3.93
N THR A 309 29.57 -0.03 2.83
CA THR A 309 30.69 -0.48 1.97
C THR A 309 32.03 -0.28 2.67
N GLN A 310 32.22 0.85 3.34
CA GLN A 310 33.42 1.17 4.11
C GLN A 310 33.48 0.44 5.45
N LYS A 311 32.39 -0.20 5.87
CA LYS A 311 32.23 -0.86 7.18
C LYS A 311 32.54 0.08 8.35
N THR A 312 32.08 1.32 8.24
CA THR A 312 32.16 2.33 9.30
C THR A 312 30.75 2.78 9.67
N HIS A 313 30.56 3.16 10.93
CA HIS A 313 29.26 3.61 11.47
C HIS A 313 29.23 5.13 11.68
N MET A 314 30.31 5.84 11.37
CA MET A 314 30.41 7.27 11.57
C MET A 314 31.24 7.87 10.46
N ALA A 315 30.79 9.04 9.97
CA ALA A 315 31.49 9.86 9.01
C ALA A 315 31.49 11.32 9.47
N ILE A 316 32.50 12.08 9.04
CA ILE A 316 32.57 13.52 9.24
C ILE A 316 32.02 14.20 8.00
N VAL A 317 31.11 15.14 8.22
CA VAL A 317 30.47 15.91 7.16
C VAL A 317 31.31 17.14 6.89
N VAL A 318 31.64 17.35 5.62
CA VAL A 318 32.44 18.50 5.17
C VAL A 318 31.59 19.49 4.37
N ASP A 319 31.87 20.77 4.58
CA ASP A 319 31.29 21.85 3.78
C ASP A 319 32.04 22.03 2.44
N GLU A 320 31.55 22.96 1.60
CA GLU A 320 32.13 23.26 0.29
C GLU A 320 33.54 23.88 0.35
N PHE A 321 33.95 24.36 1.52
CA PHE A 321 35.25 24.98 1.77
C PHE A 321 36.25 24.00 2.40
N GLY A 322 35.81 22.76 2.69
CA GLY A 322 36.61 21.71 3.31
C GLY A 322 36.68 21.79 4.84
N GLY A 323 35.84 22.63 5.46
CA GLY A 323 35.67 22.67 6.91
C GLY A 323 34.73 21.58 7.42
N THR A 324 34.81 21.28 8.71
CA THR A 324 33.88 20.34 9.36
C THR A 324 32.52 21.01 9.55
N ALA A 325 31.51 20.52 8.83
CA ALA A 325 30.12 20.97 8.93
C ALA A 325 29.36 20.24 10.05
N GLY A 326 29.69 18.95 10.25
CA GLY A 326 28.96 18.08 11.15
C GLY A 326 29.59 16.69 11.26
N LEU A 327 28.90 15.78 11.94
CA LEU A 327 29.12 14.33 11.84
C LEU A 327 27.79 13.65 11.58
N VAL A 328 27.85 12.44 11.03
CA VAL A 328 26.66 11.63 10.78
C VAL A 328 26.99 10.17 11.03
N THR A 329 26.02 9.43 11.56
CA THR A 329 26.15 8.02 11.91
C THR A 329 25.36 7.12 10.96
N LEU A 330 25.56 5.81 11.08
CA LEU A 330 24.75 4.84 10.34
C LEU A 330 23.34 4.77 10.95
N GLU A 331 23.26 4.97 12.25
CA GLU A 331 22.07 4.97 13.07
C GLU A 331 21.13 6.11 12.62
N ASP A 332 21.63 7.34 12.48
CA ASP A 332 20.87 8.50 11.95
C ASP A 332 20.28 8.19 10.56
N ALA A 333 21.03 7.47 9.72
CA ALA A 333 20.57 7.11 8.38
C ALA A 333 19.51 5.99 8.38
N ILE A 334 19.42 5.19 9.44
CA ILE A 334 18.41 4.13 9.57
C ILE A 334 17.14 4.70 10.21
N GLU A 335 17.28 5.65 11.14
CA GLU A 335 16.18 6.38 11.78
C GLU A 335 15.24 7.01 10.75
N GLU A 336 15.79 7.62 9.68
CA GLU A 336 14.99 8.16 8.57
C GLU A 336 14.15 7.13 7.79
N LEU A 337 14.40 5.82 7.97
CA LEU A 337 13.59 4.76 7.38
C LEU A 337 12.61 4.16 8.38
N VAL A 338 13.06 3.92 9.60
CA VAL A 338 12.36 3.11 10.60
C VAL A 338 11.56 3.96 11.59
N GLY A 339 11.83 5.27 11.65
CA GLY A 339 11.41 6.13 12.76
C GLY A 339 12.38 6.00 13.94
N ASP A 340 11.98 6.53 15.10
CA ASP A 340 12.79 6.53 16.32
C ASP A 340 13.22 5.10 16.69
N ILE A 341 14.52 4.82 16.61
CA ILE A 341 15.12 3.56 17.10
C ILE A 341 15.79 3.88 18.43
N TYR A 342 15.15 3.46 19.52
CA TYR A 342 15.70 3.57 20.86
C TYR A 342 16.92 2.64 21.04
N ASP A 343 18.06 3.18 21.44
CA ASP A 343 19.26 2.41 21.80
C ASP A 343 19.15 1.88 23.24
N GLU A 344 19.89 0.82 23.59
CA GLU A 344 19.90 0.22 24.93
C GLU A 344 20.43 1.18 26.03
N THR A 345 21.00 2.32 25.62
CA THR A 345 21.56 3.37 26.50
C THR A 345 20.71 4.62 26.60
N ASP A 346 19.60 4.72 25.86
CA ASP A 346 18.70 5.87 25.98
C ASP A 346 17.90 5.74 27.28
N GLU A 347 17.95 6.78 28.12
CA GLU A 347 17.09 6.82 29.31
C GLU A 347 15.65 6.97 28.83
N GLU A 348 14.81 5.97 29.09
CA GLU A 348 13.36 6.03 28.95
C GLU A 348 12.84 7.29 29.69
N GLU A 349 12.52 8.37 28.96
CA GLU A 349 11.45 9.24 29.44
C GLU A 349 10.14 8.55 29.05
N ASP A 350 9.76 7.53 29.83
CA ASP A 350 8.43 6.93 29.74
C ASP A 350 7.41 8.07 29.75
N SER A 351 6.66 8.22 28.65
CA SER A 351 5.65 9.26 28.50
C SER A 351 4.54 9.15 29.56
N ILE A 352 4.43 7.98 30.23
CA ILE A 352 3.58 7.72 31.38
C ILE A 352 4.37 6.93 32.44
N GLN A 353 4.71 7.57 33.55
CA GLN A 353 5.34 6.96 34.71
C GLN A 353 4.31 6.70 35.83
N ILE A 354 4.31 5.50 36.40
CA ILE A 354 3.46 5.16 37.55
C ILE A 354 4.23 5.47 38.84
N LEU A 355 3.81 6.51 39.57
CA LEU A 355 4.44 6.93 40.83
C LEU A 355 3.92 6.16 42.05
N ASP A 356 2.63 5.81 42.08
CA ASP A 356 1.98 5.02 43.15
C ASP A 356 0.73 4.29 42.61
N ASN A 357 0.09 3.44 43.42
CA ASN A 357 -1.06 2.59 43.07
C ASN A 357 -2.26 3.30 42.41
N ASN A 358 -2.30 4.64 42.40
CA ASN A 358 -3.25 5.47 41.67
C ASN A 358 -2.64 6.87 41.37
N THR A 359 -1.33 6.99 41.16
CA THR A 359 -0.72 8.29 40.81
C THR A 359 0.18 8.11 39.61
N TYR A 360 -0.08 8.88 38.57
CA TYR A 360 0.60 8.81 37.28
C TYR A 360 1.26 10.15 36.97
N LEU A 361 2.48 10.14 36.47
CA LEU A 361 3.16 11.31 35.92
C LEU A 361 3.23 11.12 34.42
N VAL A 362 2.64 12.03 33.66
CA VAL A 362 2.51 11.89 32.20
C VAL A 362 3.03 13.12 31.48
N ASP A 363 3.54 12.94 30.26
CA ASP A 363 3.85 14.06 29.38
C ASP A 363 2.55 14.76 28.94
N GLY A 364 2.59 16.09 28.82
CA GLY A 364 1.47 16.86 28.29
C GLY A 364 1.06 16.47 26.86
N GLY A 365 1.97 15.88 26.08
CA GLY A 365 1.74 15.39 24.73
C GLY A 365 0.96 14.08 24.63
N VAL A 366 0.79 13.33 25.73
CA VAL A 366 0.08 12.04 25.72
C VAL A 366 -1.37 12.22 25.26
N HIS A 367 -1.86 11.31 24.42
CA HIS A 367 -3.22 11.34 23.93
C HIS A 367 -4.24 11.08 25.05
N MET A 368 -5.36 11.81 25.03
CA MET A 368 -6.36 11.67 26.08
C MET A 368 -6.95 10.25 26.13
N ASN A 369 -7.15 9.62 24.97
CA ASN A 369 -7.67 8.24 24.87
C ASN A 369 -6.77 7.20 25.57
N GLU A 370 -5.45 7.43 25.58
CA GLU A 370 -4.50 6.55 26.28
C GLU A 370 -4.64 6.69 27.79
N ILE A 371 -4.85 7.91 28.29
CA ILE A 371 -5.14 8.18 29.70
C ILE A 371 -6.49 7.57 30.10
N GLU A 372 -7.53 7.71 29.28
CA GLU A 372 -8.85 7.12 29.57
C GLU A 372 -8.79 5.59 29.62
N SER A 373 -8.00 4.99 28.73
CA SER A 373 -7.73 3.54 28.72
C SER A 373 -6.95 3.11 29.97
N LEU A 374 -5.94 3.88 30.38
CA LEU A 374 -5.14 3.62 31.57
C LEU A 374 -5.96 3.71 32.86
N LEU A 375 -6.88 4.68 32.93
CA LEU A 375 -7.75 4.91 34.09
C LEU A 375 -9.02 4.05 34.06
N GLU A 376 -9.22 3.25 33.00
CA GLU A 376 -10.43 2.47 32.71
C GLU A 376 -11.74 3.30 32.83
N GLN A 377 -11.66 4.59 32.50
CA GLN A 377 -12.76 5.54 32.70
C GLN A 377 -12.69 6.69 31.68
N GLU A 378 -13.83 7.00 31.06
CA GLU A 378 -13.99 8.24 30.27
C GLU A 378 -13.89 9.47 31.18
N ILE A 379 -13.06 10.43 30.79
CA ILE A 379 -12.75 11.61 31.59
C ILE A 379 -13.69 12.77 31.25
N ASP A 380 -14.19 12.83 30.02
CA ASP A 380 -15.20 13.80 29.58
C ASP A 380 -16.32 13.11 28.79
N ASN A 381 -17.58 13.33 29.19
CA ASN A 381 -18.76 12.69 28.57
C ASN A 381 -19.35 13.54 27.43
N SER A 382 -18.56 14.45 26.83
CA SER A 382 -19.04 15.34 25.78
C SER A 382 -18.61 14.83 24.40
N ASP A 383 -19.59 14.47 23.57
CA ASP A 383 -19.44 14.03 22.18
C ASP A 383 -18.77 15.08 21.24
N GLU A 384 -18.29 16.20 21.78
CA GLU A 384 -17.68 17.35 21.10
C GLU A 384 -16.37 17.79 21.79
N SER A 385 -15.52 16.85 22.21
CA SER A 385 -14.24 17.18 22.86
C SER A 385 -13.25 17.78 21.83
N GLU A 386 -13.01 19.09 21.88
CA GLU A 386 -12.07 19.84 21.01
C GLU A 386 -10.58 19.66 21.41
N TYR A 387 -10.19 18.50 21.92
CA TYR A 387 -8.81 18.25 22.37
C TYR A 387 -8.39 16.79 22.16
N GLU A 388 -7.14 16.59 21.77
CA GLU A 388 -6.58 15.27 21.49
C GLU A 388 -5.58 14.80 22.56
N THR A 389 -4.99 15.73 23.32
CA THR A 389 -3.91 15.46 24.28
C THR A 389 -4.25 15.95 25.70
N VAL A 390 -3.52 15.46 26.71
CA VAL A 390 -3.65 15.91 28.11
C VAL A 390 -3.41 17.40 28.25
N ALA A 391 -2.43 17.96 27.54
CA ALA A 391 -2.20 19.39 27.53
C ALA A 391 -3.37 20.16 26.88
N GLY A 392 -3.93 19.63 25.80
CA GLY A 392 -5.13 20.17 25.15
C GLY A 392 -6.35 20.17 26.07
N PHE A 393 -6.54 19.10 26.85
CA PHE A 393 -7.59 18.99 27.87
C PHE A 393 -7.44 20.06 28.96
N LEU A 394 -6.24 20.21 29.51
CA LEU A 394 -5.97 21.23 30.54
C LEU A 394 -6.16 22.65 30.00
N PHE A 395 -5.72 22.90 28.76
CA PHE A 395 -5.88 24.19 28.10
C PHE A 395 -7.36 24.51 27.82
N SER A 396 -8.15 23.54 27.35
CA SER A 396 -9.57 23.73 27.07
C SER A 396 -10.36 24.04 28.35
N ARG A 397 -9.97 23.46 29.49
CA ARG A 397 -10.64 23.67 30.78
C ARG A 397 -10.23 24.95 31.50
N LEU A 398 -8.95 25.33 31.43
CA LEU A 398 -8.40 26.51 32.13
C LEU A 398 -8.46 27.77 31.25
N GLY A 399 -8.55 27.63 29.93
CA GLY A 399 -8.66 28.74 28.98
C GLY A 399 -7.38 29.54 28.77
N HIS A 400 -6.25 29.06 29.29
CA HIS A 400 -4.90 29.62 29.11
C HIS A 400 -3.84 28.53 29.27
N ILE A 401 -2.57 28.83 28.98
CA ILE A 401 -1.45 27.93 29.29
C ILE A 401 -1.28 27.93 30.82
N PRO A 402 -1.50 26.79 31.51
CA PRO A 402 -1.41 26.72 32.95
C PRO A 402 0.03 26.68 33.43
N LYS A 403 0.26 27.21 34.63
CA LYS A 403 1.55 27.15 35.31
C LYS A 403 1.63 25.91 36.21
N ALA A 404 2.85 25.53 36.57
CA ALA A 404 3.08 24.50 37.58
C ALA A 404 2.29 24.79 38.88
N GLY A 405 1.58 23.77 39.38
CA GLY A 405 0.70 23.80 40.54
C GLY A 405 -0.77 24.10 40.24
N GLU A 406 -1.13 24.41 38.99
CA GLU A 406 -2.54 24.52 38.59
C GLU A 406 -3.13 23.13 38.32
N SER A 407 -4.40 22.93 38.70
CA SER A 407 -5.05 21.63 38.53
C SER A 407 -6.48 21.73 38.02
N VAL A 408 -6.89 20.69 37.29
CA VAL A 408 -8.25 20.49 36.79
C VAL A 408 -8.79 19.20 37.39
N ARG A 409 -10.02 19.27 37.91
CA ARG A 409 -10.76 18.08 38.33
C ARG A 409 -11.62 17.57 37.19
N ALA A 410 -11.51 16.28 36.92
CA ALA A 410 -12.33 15.57 35.95
C ALA A 410 -12.79 14.24 36.56
N ASN A 411 -14.09 14.09 36.77
CA ASN A 411 -14.68 12.97 37.50
C ASN A 411 -14.02 12.73 38.87
N ASN A 412 -13.41 11.56 39.05
CA ASN A 412 -12.72 11.13 40.27
C ASN A 412 -11.21 11.39 40.24
N TRP A 413 -10.70 12.08 39.21
CA TRP A 413 -9.27 12.33 39.02
C TRP A 413 -8.96 13.82 39.05
N ILE A 414 -7.75 14.14 39.50
CA ILE A 414 -7.17 15.47 39.49
C ILE A 414 -5.97 15.43 38.55
N PHE A 415 -5.95 16.35 37.59
CA PHE A 415 -4.84 16.58 36.67
C PHE A 415 -4.11 17.84 37.15
N GLU A 416 -2.93 17.69 37.75
CA GLU A 416 -2.10 18.79 38.27
C GLU A 416 -0.88 19.00 37.38
N VAL A 417 -0.63 20.24 36.96
CA VAL A 417 0.55 20.58 36.17
C VAL A 417 1.78 20.57 37.07
N ILE A 418 2.76 19.72 36.76
CA ILE A 418 4.02 19.63 37.51
C ILE A 418 5.09 20.53 36.88
N ASP A 419 5.20 20.50 35.55
CA ASP A 419 6.12 21.36 34.80
C ASP A 419 5.45 21.92 33.54
N ALA A 420 5.67 23.21 33.29
CA ALA A 420 5.19 23.93 32.13
C ALA A 420 6.11 25.10 31.80
N ASN A 421 6.31 25.35 30.51
CA ASN A 421 7.03 26.53 30.00
C ASN A 421 6.04 27.56 29.42
N GLU A 422 6.54 28.66 28.83
CA GLU A 422 5.70 29.73 28.28
C GLU A 422 4.81 29.30 27.10
N ARG A 423 5.02 28.10 26.53
CA ARG A 423 4.39 27.63 25.29
C ARG A 423 3.71 26.27 25.39
N ALA A 424 4.07 25.45 26.37
CA ALA A 424 3.62 24.07 26.49
C ALA A 424 3.65 23.57 27.94
N ILE A 425 2.70 22.69 28.24
CA ILE A 425 2.70 21.87 29.46
C ILE A 425 3.62 20.68 29.19
N LYS A 426 4.58 20.43 30.06
CA LYS A 426 5.56 19.34 29.92
C LYS A 426 5.14 18.11 30.71
N GLN A 427 4.80 18.28 31.99
CA GLN A 427 4.46 17.16 32.85
C GLN A 427 3.19 17.42 33.66
N VAL A 428 2.35 16.39 33.76
CA VAL A 428 1.08 16.41 34.48
C VAL A 428 1.02 15.21 35.43
N SER A 429 0.69 15.47 36.69
CA SER A 429 0.40 14.44 37.69
C SER A 429 -1.11 14.17 37.72
N ILE A 430 -1.49 12.90 37.62
CA ILE A 430 -2.88 12.44 37.62
C ILE A 430 -3.09 11.55 38.84
N TYR A 431 -4.00 11.93 39.73
CA TYR A 431 -4.27 11.21 40.98
C TYR A 431 -5.73 11.29 41.42
N PRO A 432 -6.25 10.34 42.23
CA PRO A 432 -7.64 10.30 42.60
C PRO A 432 -8.00 11.43 43.56
N HIS A 433 -9.18 12.00 43.39
CA HIS A 433 -9.76 12.96 44.31
C HIS A 433 -10.20 12.23 45.59
N GLN A 434 -9.49 12.41 46.70
CA GLN A 434 -9.93 11.94 48.00
C GLN A 434 -11.06 12.84 48.53
N GLU A 435 -12.27 12.30 48.65
CA GLU A 435 -13.34 12.96 49.42
C GLU A 435 -12.94 12.97 50.90
N THR A 436 -12.49 14.12 51.40
CA THR A 436 -12.37 14.34 52.83
C THR A 436 -13.77 14.23 53.44
N THR A 437 -14.05 13.10 54.09
CA THR A 437 -15.22 12.97 54.96
C THR A 437 -14.98 13.86 56.18
N GLU A 438 -15.47 15.11 56.15
CA GLU A 438 -15.62 15.89 57.37
C GLU A 438 -16.67 15.17 58.23
N GLU A 439 -16.21 14.51 59.31
CA GLU A 439 -17.06 14.08 60.41
C GLU A 439 -17.78 15.30 60.99
N GLU A 440 -19.10 15.34 60.82
CA GLU A 440 -19.99 16.23 61.57
C GLU A 440 -19.78 16.01 63.09
N ALA A 441 -19.42 17.08 63.79
CA ALA A 441 -19.23 17.15 65.24
C ALA A 441 -20.55 17.15 66.04
#